data_AF-A0A6S7HDS0-F1
#
_entry.id   AF-A0A6S7HDS0-F1
#
_cell.length_a   1.000
_cell.length_b   1.000
_cell.length_c   1.000
_cell.angle_alpha   90.00
_cell.angle_beta   90.00
_cell.angle_gamma   90.00
#
_symmetry.space_group_name_H-M   'P 1'
#
loop_
_entity.id
_entity.type
_entity.pdbx_description
1 polymer ?
#
loop_
_entity_poly.entity_id
_entity_poly.type
_entity_poly.pdbx_seq_one_letter_code
_entity_poly.pdbx_strand_id
1 'polypeptide(L)'
;MSVSQSTNQSETGQDEHADQDASARSRNPNLTLDHEGIRYERSQQLRRNRSAAKGVVTKKIKELTELTTSVIDASEARIKAQEFKDVAVKFYLANADYHVTIMDEYDLQDSEEYFHNETQRIEAFKRTLADWIHSLSNPNPSPLECEINPNDSVSNVGSKTRSRRSTKGSVSSSRRSRVSSSAQISKTAAAAKKAMLT
;
A
#
# COMPACT_ATOMS: atom_id res chain seq x y z
N MET A 1 77.00 39.73 -33.01
CA MET A 1 76.22 39.97 -34.23
C MET A 1 74.77 39.70 -33.87
N SER A 2 73.80 40.60 -33.89
CA SER A 2 73.75 41.99 -34.33
C SER A 2 72.58 42.66 -33.60
N VAL A 3 72.75 43.95 -33.33
CA VAL A 3 71.77 44.91 -32.84
C VAL A 3 70.67 45.07 -33.90
N SER A 4 69.42 45.32 -33.48
CA SER A 4 68.53 46.30 -34.11
C SER A 4 67.27 46.52 -33.26
N GLN A 5 67.22 47.70 -32.65
CA GLN A 5 66.00 48.36 -32.21
C GLN A 5 65.26 48.91 -33.43
N SER A 6 63.93 48.80 -33.45
CA SER A 6 63.09 49.75 -34.17
C SER A 6 61.86 50.08 -33.33
N THR A 7 61.96 51.25 -32.72
CA THR A 7 60.91 52.11 -32.22
C THR A 7 59.90 52.43 -33.33
N ASN A 8 58.61 52.38 -33.02
CA ASN A 8 57.61 53.27 -33.62
C ASN A 8 56.58 53.60 -32.54
N GLN A 9 56.71 54.81 -32.01
CA GLN A 9 55.66 55.50 -31.27
C GLN A 9 54.84 56.31 -32.27
N SER A 10 53.52 56.29 -32.12
CA SER A 10 52.63 57.37 -32.55
C SER A 10 51.48 57.41 -31.55
N GLU A 11 51.59 58.34 -30.60
CA GLU A 11 50.43 59.04 -30.00
C GLU A 11 49.69 59.78 -31.16
N THR A 12 48.41 60.15 -31.13
CA THR A 12 47.59 60.76 -30.07
C THR A 12 46.13 60.82 -30.59
N GLY A 13 45.13 60.84 -29.70
CA GLY A 13 43.73 61.13 -30.05
C GLY A 13 42.76 60.38 -29.13
N GLN A 14 42.60 60.82 -27.88
CA GLN A 14 41.52 61.72 -27.41
C GLN A 14 40.16 61.03 -27.21
N ASP A 15 39.82 60.95 -25.92
CA ASP A 15 38.55 61.36 -25.30
C ASP A 15 37.26 60.59 -25.60
N GLU A 16 36.86 59.86 -24.55
CA GLU A 16 35.54 59.85 -23.92
C GLU A 16 34.29 59.58 -24.80
N HIS A 17 33.72 58.39 -24.63
CA HIS A 17 32.29 58.27 -24.28
C HIS A 17 32.06 56.92 -23.60
N ALA A 18 32.15 56.94 -22.27
CA ALA A 18 31.47 55.98 -21.43
C ALA A 18 30.00 56.44 -21.32
N ASP A 19 29.06 55.60 -21.77
CA ASP A 19 27.69 55.52 -21.23
C ASP A 19 27.04 54.24 -21.81
N GLN A 20 26.88 53.22 -20.96
CA GLN A 20 25.62 52.91 -20.28
C GLN A 20 24.52 52.38 -21.22
N ASP A 21 24.36 51.06 -21.29
CA ASP A 21 23.13 50.42 -20.81
C ASP A 21 23.32 48.91 -20.64
N ALA A 22 23.93 48.53 -19.52
CA ALA A 22 23.87 47.15 -19.01
C ALA A 22 23.42 47.19 -17.55
N SER A 23 22.33 47.91 -17.25
CA SER A 23 21.67 47.76 -15.95
C SER A 23 20.73 46.56 -16.00
N ALA A 24 21.30 45.37 -16.21
CA ALA A 24 20.70 44.15 -15.70
C ALA A 24 20.72 44.31 -14.18
N ARG A 25 19.63 44.87 -13.63
CA ARG A 25 19.42 44.93 -12.19
C ARG A 25 19.62 43.52 -11.66
N SER A 26 20.79 43.28 -11.08
CA SER A 26 21.06 42.10 -10.29
C SER A 26 20.12 42.17 -9.11
N ARG A 27 18.90 41.66 -9.31
CA ARG A 27 18.01 41.27 -8.24
C ARG A 27 18.73 40.13 -7.56
N ASN A 28 19.59 40.45 -6.62
CA ASN A 28 19.99 39.52 -5.58
C ASN A 28 18.70 39.30 -4.76
N PRO A 29 17.99 38.16 -4.90
CA PRO A 29 16.96 37.87 -3.93
C PRO A 29 17.68 37.77 -2.59
N ASN A 30 17.24 38.56 -1.60
CA ASN A 30 17.58 38.31 -0.21
C ASN A 30 16.94 36.98 0.17
N LEU A 31 17.63 35.89 -0.17
CA LEU A 31 17.25 34.53 0.16
C LEU A 31 17.97 34.14 1.44
N THR A 32 17.69 34.84 2.53
CA THR A 32 17.84 34.21 3.85
C THR A 32 16.79 33.12 3.89
N LEU A 33 17.17 31.93 3.41
CA LEU A 33 16.40 30.72 3.55
C LEU A 33 16.20 30.52 5.06
N ASP A 34 14.96 30.70 5.50
CA ASP A 34 14.57 30.28 6.82
C ASP A 34 14.74 28.76 6.90
N HIS A 35 15.78 28.33 7.62
CA HIS A 35 16.09 26.92 7.79
C HIS A 35 14.92 26.17 8.44
N GLU A 36 14.10 26.84 9.25
CA GLU A 36 12.88 26.25 9.81
C GLU A 36 11.84 25.98 8.70
N GLY A 37 11.59 26.97 7.85
CA GLY A 37 10.72 26.81 6.68
C GLY A 37 11.12 25.65 5.76
N ILE A 38 12.43 25.49 5.47
CA ILE A 38 12.92 24.34 4.68
C ILE A 38 12.66 23.01 5.39
N ARG A 39 12.94 22.93 6.70
CA ARG A 39 12.70 21.70 7.49
C ARG A 39 11.23 21.33 7.48
N TYR A 40 10.35 22.30 7.71
CA TYR A 40 8.91 22.12 7.70
C TYR A 40 8.41 21.61 6.34
N GLU A 41 8.81 22.26 5.25
CA GLU A 41 8.41 21.83 3.90
C GLU A 41 8.88 20.41 3.58
N ARG A 42 10.12 20.08 3.96
CA ARG A 42 10.66 18.72 3.80
C ARG A 42 9.87 17.69 4.61
N SER A 43 9.56 17.98 5.87
CA SER A 43 8.73 17.10 6.70
C SER A 43 7.35 16.86 6.06
N GLN A 44 6.72 17.91 5.55
CA GLN A 44 5.44 17.81 4.87
C GLN A 44 5.52 16.99 3.58
N GLN A 45 6.61 17.10 2.82
CA GLN A 45 6.83 16.26 1.65
C GLN A 45 6.97 14.78 2.05
N LEU A 46 7.71 14.47 3.11
CA LEU A 46 7.87 13.11 3.61
C LEU A 46 6.54 12.53 4.12
N ARG A 47 5.71 13.35 4.79
CA ARG A 47 4.34 12.96 5.18
C ARG A 47 3.48 12.57 3.98
N ARG A 48 3.55 13.35 2.90
CA ARG A 48 2.84 13.05 1.64
C ARG A 48 3.38 11.77 1.01
N ASN A 49 4.69 11.56 0.99
CA ASN A 49 5.32 10.34 0.49
C ASN A 49 4.85 9.10 1.25
N ARG A 50 4.82 9.17 2.59
CA ARG A 50 4.25 8.10 3.44
C ARG A 50 2.80 7.81 3.08
N SER A 51 1.99 8.86 2.93
CA SER A 51 0.57 8.74 2.58
C SER A 51 0.37 8.13 1.20
N ALA A 52 1.18 8.52 0.22
CA ALA A 52 1.17 7.95 -1.12
C ALA A 52 1.57 6.46 -1.10
N ALA A 53 2.65 6.11 -0.39
CA ALA A 53 3.10 4.73 -0.25
C ALA A 53 2.03 3.84 0.40
N LYS A 54 1.36 4.33 1.45
CA LYS A 54 0.17 3.66 2.01
C LYS A 54 -0.91 3.47 0.96
N GLY A 55 -1.21 4.51 0.18
CA GLY A 55 -2.21 4.42 -0.90
C GLY A 55 -1.91 3.27 -1.88
N VAL A 56 -0.63 3.09 -2.24
CA VAL A 56 -0.18 1.97 -3.07
C VAL A 56 -0.38 0.62 -2.37
N VAL A 57 -0.05 0.51 -1.08
CA VAL A 57 -0.34 -0.70 -0.28
C VAL A 57 -1.82 -1.03 -0.31
N THR A 58 -2.69 -0.07 0.01
CA THR A 58 -4.15 -0.25 0.02
C THR A 58 -4.66 -0.68 -1.36
N LYS A 59 -4.16 -0.07 -2.43
CA LYS A 59 -4.50 -0.47 -3.80
C LYS A 59 -4.10 -1.92 -4.06
N LYS A 60 -2.88 -2.30 -3.68
CA LYS A 60 -2.37 -3.66 -3.90
C LYS A 60 -3.13 -4.72 -3.10
N ILE A 61 -3.54 -4.39 -1.86
CA ILE A 61 -4.43 -5.24 -1.06
C ILE A 61 -5.75 -5.48 -1.81
N LYS A 62 -6.36 -4.43 -2.35
CA LYS A 62 -7.61 -4.54 -3.12
C LYS A 62 -7.42 -5.40 -4.37
N GLU A 63 -6.41 -5.10 -5.19
CA GLU A 63 -6.09 -5.87 -6.40
C GLU A 63 -5.91 -7.37 -6.09
N LEU A 64 -5.15 -7.69 -5.04
CA LEU A 64 -4.93 -9.07 -4.62
C LEU A 64 -6.18 -9.75 -4.04
N THR A 65 -7.02 -9.01 -3.33
CA THR A 65 -8.29 -9.52 -2.82
C THR A 65 -9.20 -9.92 -3.98
N GLU A 66 -9.25 -9.11 -5.04
CA GLU A 66 -10.02 -9.41 -6.26
C GLU A 66 -9.47 -10.67 -6.98
N LEU A 67 -8.14 -10.81 -7.04
CA LEU A 67 -7.48 -11.99 -7.64
C LEU A 67 -7.80 -13.31 -6.93
N THR A 68 -8.14 -13.29 -5.63
CA THR A 68 -8.53 -14.53 -4.92
C THR A 68 -9.79 -15.19 -5.46
N THR A 69 -10.61 -14.44 -6.20
CA THR A 69 -11.82 -14.93 -6.88
C THR A 69 -11.59 -15.34 -8.33
N SER A 70 -10.39 -15.06 -8.87
CA SER A 70 -10.01 -15.39 -10.25
C SER A 70 -9.31 -16.74 -10.33
N VAL A 71 -9.35 -17.37 -11.50
CA VAL A 71 -8.59 -18.60 -11.76
C VAL A 71 -7.15 -18.20 -12.13
N ILE A 72 -6.28 -18.21 -11.14
CA ILE A 72 -4.83 -18.07 -11.33
C ILE A 72 -4.11 -19.29 -10.78
N ASP A 73 -2.87 -19.52 -11.21
CA ASP A 73 -2.04 -20.58 -10.65
C ASP A 73 -1.25 -20.13 -9.41
N ALA A 74 -0.68 -21.09 -8.69
CA ALA A 74 0.10 -20.84 -7.49
C ALA A 74 1.42 -20.06 -7.75
N SER A 75 1.98 -20.15 -8.96
CA SER A 75 3.21 -19.45 -9.33
C SER A 75 2.95 -17.95 -9.50
N GLU A 76 1.91 -17.61 -10.26
CA GLU A 76 1.46 -16.24 -10.44
C GLU A 76 1.09 -15.60 -9.10
N ALA A 77 0.36 -16.33 -8.24
CA ALA A 77 0.01 -15.86 -6.91
C ALA A 77 1.25 -15.50 -6.06
N ARG A 78 2.34 -16.29 -6.15
CA ARG A 78 3.60 -16.03 -5.45
C ARG A 78 4.31 -14.78 -5.97
N ILE A 79 4.32 -14.55 -7.28
CA ILE A 79 4.87 -13.33 -7.89
C ILE A 79 4.13 -12.11 -7.34
N LYS A 80 2.80 -12.12 -7.38
CA LYS A 80 1.98 -11.01 -6.87
C LYS A 80 2.14 -10.80 -5.37
N ALA A 81 2.31 -11.85 -4.58
CA ALA A 81 2.60 -11.74 -3.15
C ALA A 81 3.98 -11.13 -2.89
N GLN A 82 4.98 -11.42 -3.73
CA GLN A 82 6.28 -10.77 -3.63
C GLN A 82 6.21 -9.28 -3.97
N GLU A 83 5.51 -8.91 -5.06
CA GLU A 83 5.26 -7.50 -5.40
C GLU A 83 4.59 -6.74 -4.23
N PHE A 84 3.66 -7.40 -3.52
CA PHE A 84 3.02 -6.82 -2.34
C PHE A 84 4.00 -6.60 -1.18
N LYS A 85 4.91 -7.54 -0.91
CA LYS A 85 5.96 -7.36 0.10
C LYS A 85 6.84 -6.15 -0.22
N ASP A 86 7.22 -6.00 -1.48
CA ASP A 86 8.08 -4.89 -1.91
C ASP A 86 7.37 -3.53 -1.73
N VAL A 87 6.07 -3.48 -2.03
CA VAL A 87 5.23 -2.30 -1.79
C VAL A 87 5.10 -2.01 -0.29
N ALA A 88 4.93 -3.03 0.55
CA ALA A 88 4.90 -2.86 2.01
C ALA A 88 6.22 -2.31 2.57
N VAL A 89 7.37 -2.81 2.08
CA VAL A 89 8.69 -2.30 2.47
C VAL A 89 8.84 -0.81 2.12
N LYS A 90 8.39 -0.39 0.93
CA LYS A 90 8.40 1.04 0.54
C LYS A 90 7.57 1.90 1.50
N PHE A 91 6.44 1.41 1.98
CA PHE A 91 5.65 2.10 3.00
C PHE A 91 6.40 2.18 4.33
N TYR A 92 7.04 1.10 4.77
CA TYR A 92 7.83 1.09 6.02
C TYR A 92 8.98 2.10 5.99
N LEU A 93 9.71 2.16 4.87
CA LEU A 93 10.78 3.14 4.66
C LEU A 93 10.24 4.58 4.64
N ALA A 94 9.17 4.84 3.89
CA ALA A 94 8.56 6.16 3.84
C ALA A 94 8.02 6.61 5.22
N ASN A 95 7.54 5.67 6.05
CA ASN A 95 7.19 5.99 7.43
C ASN A 95 8.42 6.33 8.26
N ALA A 96 9.48 5.53 8.21
CA ALA A 96 10.72 5.80 8.94
C ALA A 96 11.29 7.18 8.57
N ASP A 97 11.36 7.51 7.28
CA ASP A 97 11.85 8.80 6.80
C ASP A 97 11.01 9.98 7.31
N TYR A 98 9.68 9.84 7.37
CA TYR A 98 8.81 10.88 7.93
C TYR A 98 8.95 10.96 9.45
N HIS A 99 8.97 9.81 10.13
CA HIS A 99 8.92 9.71 11.59
C HIS A 99 10.11 10.40 12.26
N VAL A 100 11.31 10.27 11.69
CA VAL A 100 12.52 10.96 12.20
C VAL A 100 12.47 12.48 12.08
N THR A 101 11.51 13.05 11.34
CA THR A 101 11.34 14.51 11.22
C THR A 101 10.39 15.10 12.24
N ILE A 102 9.70 14.27 13.01
CA ILE A 102 8.73 14.71 14.00
C ILE A 102 9.48 15.14 15.26
N MET A 103 9.20 16.35 15.74
CA MET A 103 9.83 16.91 16.94
C MET A 103 8.86 17.00 18.12
N ASP A 104 7.56 17.07 17.86
CA ASP A 104 6.53 17.13 18.88
C ASP A 104 6.18 15.72 19.37
N GLU A 105 6.11 15.56 20.69
CA GLU A 105 5.88 14.26 21.34
C GLU A 105 4.49 13.70 21.02
N TYR A 106 3.47 14.55 20.95
CA TYR A 106 2.11 14.11 20.63
C TYR A 106 2.03 13.62 19.17
N ASP A 107 2.62 14.39 18.24
CA ASP A 107 2.71 13.97 16.83
C ASP A 107 3.54 12.69 16.66
N LEU A 108 4.55 12.48 17.51
CA LEU A 108 5.38 11.28 17.49
C LEU A 108 4.53 10.06 17.88
N GLN A 109 3.84 10.15 19.01
CA GLN A 109 2.94 9.10 19.50
C GLN A 109 1.83 8.78 18.47
N ASP A 110 1.19 9.79 17.90
CA ASP A 110 0.18 9.63 16.85
C ASP A 110 0.77 8.91 15.62
N SER A 111 2.00 9.26 15.24
CA SER A 111 2.69 8.61 14.13
C SER A 111 3.05 7.15 14.42
N GLU A 112 3.43 6.81 15.66
CA GLU A 112 3.70 5.43 16.07
C GLU A 112 2.43 4.59 16.06
N GLU A 113 1.35 5.07 16.68
CA GLU A 113 0.07 4.37 16.71
C GLU A 113 -0.46 4.13 15.30
N TYR A 114 -0.41 5.16 14.46
CA TYR A 114 -0.78 5.07 13.06
C TYR A 114 0.01 3.97 12.34
N PHE A 115 1.34 3.98 12.49
CA PHE A 115 2.21 3.01 11.83
C PHE A 115 1.98 1.59 12.33
N HIS A 116 1.75 1.43 13.64
CA HIS A 116 1.44 0.17 14.28
C HIS A 116 0.15 -0.44 13.70
N ASN A 117 -0.92 0.35 13.64
CA ASN A 117 -2.22 -0.08 13.11
C ASN A 117 -2.12 -0.50 11.63
N GLU A 118 -1.43 0.29 10.80
CA GLU A 118 -1.23 -0.04 9.38
C GLU A 118 -0.35 -1.28 9.20
N THR A 119 0.70 -1.45 10.02
CA THR A 119 1.56 -2.64 10.00
C THR A 119 0.79 -3.89 10.39
N GLN A 120 -0.03 -3.84 11.45
CA GLN A 120 -0.88 -4.97 11.81
C GLN A 120 -1.80 -5.39 10.66
N ARG A 121 -2.42 -4.42 9.97
CA ARG A 121 -3.28 -4.69 8.81
C ARG A 121 -2.52 -5.35 7.67
N ILE A 122 -1.30 -4.87 7.37
CA ILE A 122 -0.44 -5.44 6.33
C ILE A 122 -0.03 -6.87 6.68
N GLU A 123 0.42 -7.12 7.92
CA GLU A 123 0.86 -8.44 8.36
C GLU A 123 -0.31 -9.44 8.41
N ALA A 124 -1.51 -9.00 8.81
CA ALA A 124 -2.71 -9.82 8.72
C ALA A 124 -2.98 -10.26 7.27
N PHE A 125 -2.91 -9.31 6.32
CA PHE A 125 -3.12 -9.62 4.91
C PHE A 125 -2.03 -10.54 4.34
N LYS A 126 -0.76 -10.38 4.74
CA LYS A 126 0.33 -11.30 4.33
C LYS A 126 0.03 -12.75 4.73
N ARG A 127 -0.53 -12.98 5.92
CA ARG A 127 -0.93 -14.32 6.37
C ARG A 127 -2.05 -14.88 5.50
N THR A 128 -3.10 -14.08 5.25
CA THR A 128 -4.19 -14.46 4.35
C THR A 128 -3.70 -14.82 2.94
N LEU A 129 -2.75 -14.07 2.40
CA LEU A 129 -2.14 -14.38 1.10
C LEU A 129 -1.36 -15.70 1.13
N ALA A 130 -0.61 -15.96 2.21
CA ALA A 130 0.13 -17.20 2.36
C ALA A 130 -0.80 -18.41 2.43
N ASP A 131 -1.89 -18.32 3.20
CA ASP A 131 -2.90 -19.36 3.32
C ASP A 131 -3.59 -19.64 1.97
N TRP A 132 -3.93 -18.57 1.23
CA TRP A 132 -4.49 -18.69 -0.11
C TRP A 132 -3.52 -19.39 -1.07
N ILE A 133 -2.27 -18.95 -1.16
CA ILE A 133 -1.23 -19.60 -2.00
C ILE A 133 -1.03 -21.07 -1.63
N HIS A 134 -1.07 -21.38 -0.33
CA HIS A 134 -1.00 -22.76 0.13
C HIS A 134 -2.20 -23.58 -0.37
N SER A 135 -3.42 -23.04 -0.31
CA SER A 135 -4.63 -23.68 -0.86
C SER A 135 -4.56 -23.90 -2.37
N LEU A 136 -3.91 -23.00 -3.13
CA LEU A 136 -3.67 -23.18 -4.56
C LEU A 136 -2.64 -24.28 -4.84
N SER A 137 -1.60 -24.39 -4.01
CA SER A 137 -0.53 -25.37 -4.19
C SER A 137 -0.95 -26.78 -3.77
N ASN A 138 -1.84 -26.86 -2.77
CA ASN A 138 -2.35 -28.10 -2.20
C ASN A 138 -3.88 -28.05 -2.22
N PRO A 139 -4.51 -28.19 -3.40
CA PRO A 139 -5.97 -28.26 -3.46
C PRO A 139 -6.42 -29.47 -2.64
N ASN A 140 -7.18 -29.23 -1.57
CA ASN A 140 -7.82 -30.32 -0.85
C ASN A 140 -8.75 -31.03 -1.84
N PRO A 141 -8.69 -32.38 -1.94
CA PRO A 141 -9.63 -33.10 -2.78
C PRO A 141 -11.04 -32.76 -2.30
N SER A 142 -11.86 -32.29 -3.22
CA SER A 142 -13.29 -32.11 -3.00
C SER A 142 -13.86 -33.41 -2.46
N PRO A 143 -14.76 -33.41 -1.44
CA PRO A 143 -15.46 -34.62 -1.01
C PRO A 143 -16.23 -35.31 -2.15
N LEU A 144 -16.46 -34.62 -3.27
CA LEU A 144 -17.10 -35.14 -4.48
C LEU A 144 -16.13 -35.86 -5.42
N GLU A 145 -14.82 -35.74 -5.22
CA GLU A 145 -13.78 -36.49 -5.94
C GLU A 145 -13.24 -37.68 -5.13
N CYS A 146 -13.97 -38.11 -4.10
CA CYS A 146 -13.82 -39.48 -3.60
C CYS A 146 -14.36 -40.44 -4.66
N GLU A 147 -13.48 -40.76 -5.59
CA GLU A 147 -13.60 -41.75 -6.65
C GLU A 147 -14.35 -42.99 -6.16
N ILE A 148 -15.55 -43.20 -6.71
CA ILE A 148 -16.28 -44.45 -6.62
C ILE A 148 -15.37 -45.51 -7.24
N ASN A 149 -14.82 -46.40 -6.41
CA ASN A 149 -14.05 -47.54 -6.90
C ASN A 149 -14.94 -48.38 -7.84
N PRO A 150 -14.51 -48.72 -9.08
CA PRO A 150 -15.27 -49.60 -9.96
C PRO A 150 -15.43 -51.03 -9.40
N ASN A 151 -14.68 -51.36 -8.34
CA ASN A 151 -14.81 -52.60 -7.58
C ASN A 151 -15.94 -52.59 -6.54
N ASP A 152 -16.71 -51.51 -6.38
CA ASP A 152 -17.90 -51.50 -5.50
C ASP A 152 -19.12 -52.19 -6.14
N SER A 153 -18.84 -53.24 -6.93
CA SER A 153 -19.81 -54.16 -7.45
C SER A 153 -20.36 -55.02 -6.31
N VAL A 154 -21.39 -54.52 -5.62
CA VAL A 154 -22.22 -55.32 -4.71
C VAL A 154 -23.10 -56.28 -5.52
N SER A 155 -22.50 -57.39 -5.95
CA SER A 155 -23.25 -58.62 -6.23
C SER A 155 -23.41 -59.38 -4.91
N ASN A 156 -24.56 -59.27 -4.26
CA ASN A 156 -25.02 -60.37 -3.44
C ASN A 156 -26.53 -60.58 -3.56
N VAL A 157 -26.86 -61.60 -4.33
CA VAL A 157 -28.17 -62.22 -4.42
C VAL A 157 -28.47 -62.92 -3.09
N GLY A 158 -29.50 -62.44 -2.41
CA GLY A 158 -30.41 -63.25 -1.60
C GLY A 158 -29.90 -63.83 -0.28
N SER A 159 -30.50 -63.38 0.84
CA SER A 159 -31.13 -64.29 1.80
C SER A 159 -32.06 -63.56 2.77
N LYS A 160 -33.16 -64.24 3.08
CA LYS A 160 -34.36 -63.80 3.79
C LYS A 160 -34.18 -63.78 5.33
N THR A 161 -35.00 -62.95 6.00
CA THR A 161 -35.49 -63.02 7.41
C THR A 161 -34.44 -62.82 8.52
N ARG A 162 -34.69 -62.24 9.70
CA ARG A 162 -35.91 -61.96 10.50
C ARG A 162 -35.58 -60.91 11.60
N SER A 163 -36.60 -60.15 11.99
CA SER A 163 -36.83 -59.40 13.26
C SER A 163 -35.85 -59.57 14.45
N ARG A 164 -35.40 -58.46 15.05
CA ARG A 164 -35.79 -57.98 16.41
C ARG A 164 -34.88 -56.85 16.95
N ARG A 165 -35.52 -55.72 17.31
CA ARG A 165 -35.40 -54.90 18.53
C ARG A 165 -34.06 -54.93 19.30
N SER A 166 -33.45 -53.76 19.56
CA SER A 166 -33.33 -53.17 20.92
C SER A 166 -32.40 -51.93 20.99
N THR A 167 -32.94 -50.84 21.53
CA THR A 167 -32.38 -49.87 22.49
C THR A 167 -30.98 -49.24 22.37
N LYS A 168 -31.03 -47.89 22.39
CA LYS A 168 -30.37 -46.98 23.36
C LYS A 168 -28.93 -46.52 23.06
N GLY A 169 -28.84 -45.24 22.68
CA GLY A 169 -27.64 -44.44 22.77
C GLY A 169 -28.04 -42.98 22.98
N SER A 170 -28.05 -42.54 24.23
CA SER A 170 -28.20 -41.14 24.61
C SER A 170 -26.89 -40.41 24.31
N VAL A 171 -26.91 -39.31 23.57
CA VAL A 171 -25.82 -38.32 23.63
C VAL A 171 -26.41 -36.93 23.71
N SER A 172 -26.20 -36.35 24.89
CA SER A 172 -26.37 -34.94 25.21
C SER A 172 -25.42 -34.09 24.38
N SER A 173 -25.88 -32.97 23.83
CA SER A 173 -25.12 -31.72 23.95
C SER A 173 -25.93 -30.50 23.50
N SER A 174 -25.89 -29.52 24.39
CA SER A 174 -26.42 -28.17 24.32
C SER A 174 -25.92 -27.41 23.10
N ARG A 175 -26.81 -26.74 22.35
CA ARG A 175 -26.45 -25.51 21.62
C ARG A 175 -27.56 -24.47 21.70
N ARG A 176 -27.25 -23.41 22.45
CA ARG A 176 -27.90 -22.10 22.44
C ARG A 176 -27.97 -21.58 21.00
N SER A 177 -29.18 -21.31 20.49
CA SER A 177 -29.37 -20.45 19.33
C SER A 177 -29.74 -19.05 19.81
N ARG A 178 -28.78 -18.12 19.73
CA ARG A 178 -29.07 -16.68 19.69
C ARG A 178 -29.36 -16.34 18.24
N VAL A 179 -30.63 -16.14 17.93
CA VAL A 179 -31.06 -15.53 16.66
C VAL A 179 -30.77 -14.04 16.75
N SER A 180 -29.68 -13.62 16.14
CA SER A 180 -29.39 -12.23 15.80
C SER A 180 -30.03 -11.94 14.43
N SER A 181 -31.11 -11.17 14.44
CA SER A 181 -31.76 -10.69 13.22
C SER A 181 -31.84 -9.18 13.19
N SER A 182 -31.57 -8.67 11.99
CA SER A 182 -31.97 -7.38 11.43
C SER A 182 -31.00 -6.21 11.58
N ALA A 183 -30.20 -6.09 10.52
CA ALA A 183 -29.61 -4.86 10.04
C ALA A 183 -30.70 -3.86 9.62
N GLN A 184 -30.57 -2.60 10.01
CA GLN A 184 -31.18 -1.45 9.36
C GLN A 184 -30.21 -0.26 9.51
N ILE A 185 -29.36 -0.01 8.50
CA ILE A 185 -28.73 1.30 8.31
C ILE A 185 -29.08 1.74 6.90
N SER A 186 -30.15 2.52 6.83
CA SER A 186 -30.62 3.20 5.62
C SER A 186 -29.70 4.37 5.32
N LYS A 187 -29.07 4.34 4.15
CA LYS A 187 -28.35 5.48 3.56
C LYS A 187 -29.40 6.39 2.92
N THR A 188 -29.43 7.66 3.30
CA THR A 188 -30.08 8.71 2.50
C THR A 188 -29.05 9.77 2.15
N ALA A 189 -28.86 9.93 0.84
CA ALA A 189 -28.11 11.01 0.21
C ALA A 189 -29.04 12.20 -0.03
N ALA A 190 -28.54 13.42 0.12
CA ALA A 190 -29.10 14.58 -0.57
C ALA A 190 -28.02 15.66 -0.75
N ALA A 191 -27.92 16.14 -1.98
CA ALA A 191 -26.95 17.09 -2.47
C ALA A 191 -27.47 18.54 -2.42
N ALA A 192 -26.50 19.46 -2.36
CA ALA A 192 -26.47 20.81 -2.93
C ALA A 192 -27.47 21.87 -2.43
N LYS A 193 -26.92 23.03 -2.05
CA LYS A 193 -27.02 24.29 -2.83
C LYS A 193 -25.96 25.30 -2.39
N LYS A 194 -25.30 25.90 -3.38
CA LYS A 194 -24.39 27.05 -3.28
C LYS A 194 -25.18 28.37 -3.20
N ALA A 195 -24.56 29.35 -2.54
CA ALA A 195 -24.50 30.80 -2.81
C ALA A 195 -25.78 31.62 -3.09
N MET A 196 -25.97 32.72 -2.36
CA MET A 196 -25.60 34.06 -2.86
C MET A 196 -25.73 35.12 -1.76
N LEU A 197 -24.68 35.94 -1.69
CA LEU A 197 -24.56 37.20 -0.98
C LEU A 197 -25.11 38.28 -1.93
N THR A 198 -26.07 39.08 -1.47
CA THR A 198 -26.40 40.43 -1.98
C THR A 198 -27.09 41.19 -0.87
#